data_AF-A0A938CJK8-F1
#
_entry.id   AF-A0A938CJK8-F1
#
_cell.length_a   1.000
_cell.length_b   1.000
_cell.length_c   1.000
_cell.angle_alpha   90.00
_cell.angle_beta   90.00
_cell.angle_gamma   90.00
#
_symmetry.space_group_name_H-M   'P 1'
#
loop_
_entity.id
_entity.type
_entity.pdbx_description
1 polymer ?
#
loop_
_entity_poly.entity_id
_entity_poly.type
_entity_poly.pdbx_seq_one_letter_code
_entity_poly.pdbx_strand_id
1 'polypeptide(L)'
;MALRGTFEETEPSDLLQILALGGKTGALTVVDQGRATRLVFQSGDVIHAVDGARRGEEVVLSLLARRAGSFVFTAEPVSEERTIHRSVPALLLTAAQRVDDLTRANGLLRKPSARAYVRETLGAEQIESLPEVERQLLGLIDGRRSVGEIVAGADAGVARAYAILAGLIERDIVAVVTAEDEGSPLSGSSEADDGRDAPSFAVAASGSRRPTAAELREVADHLRRAIGCLVEGGG
;
A
#
# COMPACT_ATOMS: atom_id res chain seq x y z
N MET A 1 -19.80 28.45 -2.21
CA MET A 1 -19.38 28.34 -0.80
C MET A 1 -18.17 27.41 -0.79
N ALA A 2 -17.02 27.88 -0.31
CA ALA A 2 -15.80 27.09 -0.27
C ALA A 2 -15.55 26.60 1.16
N LEU A 3 -15.29 25.30 1.33
CA LEU A 3 -14.88 24.72 2.61
C LEU A 3 -13.36 24.67 2.62
N ARG A 4 -12.70 25.22 3.62
CA ARG A 4 -11.23 25.26 3.72
C ARG A 4 -10.78 24.97 5.13
N GLY A 5 -9.61 24.37 5.28
CA GLY A 5 -9.03 24.02 6.56
C GLY A 5 -7.69 23.32 6.41
N THR A 6 -7.22 22.73 7.50
CA THR A 6 -6.00 21.94 7.56
C THR A 6 -6.29 20.52 8.04
N PHE A 7 -5.44 19.56 7.65
CA PHE A 7 -5.57 18.17 8.11
C PHE A 7 -5.23 17.96 9.59
N GLU A 8 -4.65 18.98 10.23
CA GLU A 8 -4.42 19.00 11.68
C GLU A 8 -5.72 19.26 12.46
N GLU A 9 -6.67 19.98 11.87
CA GLU A 9 -7.98 20.29 12.46
C GLU A 9 -9.07 19.32 12.02
N THR A 10 -8.96 18.77 10.82
CA THR A 10 -9.95 17.84 10.26
C THR A 10 -9.22 16.71 9.54
N GLU A 11 -9.33 15.50 10.08
CA GLU A 11 -8.70 14.33 9.47
C GLU A 11 -9.20 14.13 8.03
N PRO A 12 -8.33 13.72 7.09
CA PRO A 12 -8.72 13.51 5.69
C PRO A 12 -9.92 12.56 5.54
N SER A 13 -9.98 11.53 6.39
CA SER A 13 -11.07 10.56 6.44
C SER A 13 -12.41 11.20 6.77
N ASP A 14 -12.43 12.06 7.80
CA ASP A 14 -13.62 12.77 8.25
C ASP A 14 -14.07 13.80 7.20
N LEU A 15 -13.13 14.54 6.60
CA LEU A 15 -13.41 15.46 5.52
C LEU A 15 -14.09 14.77 4.32
N LEU A 16 -13.55 13.62 3.88
CA LEU A 16 -14.14 12.84 2.80
C LEU A 16 -15.56 12.38 3.17
N GLN A 17 -15.76 11.95 4.41
CA GLN A 17 -17.05 11.49 4.90
C GLN A 17 -18.09 12.63 4.98
N ILE A 18 -17.70 13.82 5.44
CA ILE A 18 -18.56 15.02 5.46
C ILE A 18 -18.98 15.39 4.03
N LEU A 19 -18.04 15.41 3.09
CA LEU A 19 -18.33 15.73 1.68
C LEU A 19 -19.26 14.70 1.04
N ALA A 20 -19.06 13.41 1.37
CA ALA A 20 -19.89 12.32 0.87
C ALA A 20 -21.32 12.36 1.43
N LEU A 21 -21.48 12.46 2.74
CA LEU A 21 -22.78 12.55 3.41
C LEU A 21 -23.54 13.82 3.01
N GLY A 22 -22.82 14.91 2.76
CA GLY A 22 -23.37 16.17 2.30
C GLY A 22 -23.75 16.18 0.82
N GLY A 23 -23.56 15.07 0.07
CA GLY A 23 -23.86 14.97 -1.35
C GLY A 23 -23.13 16.02 -2.20
N LYS A 24 -21.95 16.46 -1.76
CA LYS A 24 -21.27 17.61 -2.36
C LYS A 24 -20.78 17.27 -3.76
N THR A 25 -20.90 18.24 -4.65
CA THR A 25 -20.36 18.19 -6.02
C THR A 25 -19.38 19.34 -6.19
N GLY A 26 -18.17 19.04 -6.67
CA GLY A 26 -17.09 20.02 -6.80
C GLY A 26 -15.71 19.39 -6.69
N ALA A 27 -14.68 20.21 -6.59
CA ALA A 27 -13.30 19.75 -6.48
C ALA A 27 -12.71 20.07 -5.10
N LEU A 28 -12.12 19.06 -4.46
CA LEU A 28 -11.27 19.20 -3.30
C LEU A 28 -9.82 19.30 -3.76
N THR A 29 -9.17 20.42 -3.47
CA THR A 29 -7.74 20.60 -3.70
C THR A 29 -7.02 20.55 -2.37
N VAL A 30 -5.99 19.71 -2.29
CA VAL A 30 -5.12 19.57 -1.12
C VAL A 30 -3.72 19.96 -1.52
N VAL A 31 -3.07 20.79 -0.71
CA VAL A 31 -1.68 21.19 -0.90
C VAL A 31 -0.88 20.75 0.31
N ASP A 32 0.19 19.99 0.06
CA ASP A 32 1.12 19.50 1.07
C ASP A 32 2.55 19.51 0.50
N GLN A 33 3.51 20.07 1.24
CA GLN A 33 4.93 20.15 0.86
C GLN A 33 5.20 20.59 -0.60
N GLY A 34 4.39 21.52 -1.13
CA GLY A 34 4.49 22.01 -2.51
C GLY A 34 3.90 21.09 -3.59
N ARG A 35 3.29 19.96 -3.21
CA ARG A 35 2.51 19.08 -4.08
C ARG A 35 1.03 19.38 -3.93
N ALA A 36 0.33 19.48 -5.05
CA ALA A 36 -1.10 19.67 -5.10
C ALA A 36 -1.80 18.39 -5.59
N THR A 37 -2.77 17.94 -4.82
CA THR A 37 -3.60 16.77 -5.10
C THR A 37 -5.05 17.23 -5.28
N ARG A 38 -5.70 16.86 -6.37
CA ARG A 38 -7.07 17.27 -6.68
C ARG A 38 -7.99 16.03 -6.70
N LEU A 39 -9.08 16.09 -5.96
CA LEU A 39 -10.14 15.09 -5.93
C LEU A 39 -11.44 15.73 -6.43
N VAL A 40 -12.20 14.97 -7.20
CA VAL A 40 -13.40 15.43 -7.88
C VAL A 40 -14.58 14.66 -7.32
N PHE A 41 -15.52 15.40 -6.77
CA PHE A 41 -16.72 14.88 -6.15
C PHE A 41 -17.93 15.14 -7.04
N GLN A 42 -18.78 14.14 -7.17
CA GLN A 42 -20.07 14.22 -7.84
C GLN A 42 -21.12 13.54 -6.98
N SER A 43 -22.12 14.29 -6.53
CA SER A 43 -23.21 13.79 -5.68
C SER A 43 -22.74 13.03 -4.43
N GLY A 44 -21.60 13.44 -3.84
CA GLY A 44 -21.00 12.77 -2.69
C GLY A 44 -20.04 11.61 -3.02
N ASP A 45 -19.98 11.15 -4.26
CA ASP A 45 -19.00 10.16 -4.70
C ASP A 45 -17.72 10.84 -5.19
N VAL A 46 -16.56 10.23 -4.90
CA VAL A 46 -15.31 10.63 -5.56
C VAL A 46 -15.26 9.94 -6.92
N ILE A 47 -15.30 10.73 -8.00
CA ILE A 47 -15.30 10.21 -9.38
C ILE A 47 -13.90 10.21 -9.99
N HIS A 48 -13.04 11.13 -9.57
CA HIS A 48 -11.69 11.28 -10.10
C HIS A 48 -10.74 11.80 -9.02
N ALA A 49 -9.47 11.45 -9.13
CA ALA A 49 -8.41 11.97 -8.27
C ALA A 49 -7.10 12.00 -9.04
N VAL A 50 -6.31 13.06 -8.84
CA VAL A 50 -5.03 13.28 -9.52
C VAL A 50 -4.00 13.89 -8.57
N ASP A 51 -2.78 13.36 -8.61
CA ASP A 51 -1.59 13.85 -7.89
C ASP A 51 -0.36 13.78 -8.81
N GLY A 52 -0.06 14.88 -9.49
CA GLY A 52 0.96 14.92 -10.54
C GLY A 52 0.62 13.97 -11.69
N ALA A 53 1.47 12.96 -11.93
CA ALA A 53 1.26 11.94 -12.96
C ALA A 53 0.39 10.75 -12.50
N ARG A 54 0.08 10.66 -11.18
CA ARG A 54 -0.76 9.58 -10.62
C ARG A 54 -2.23 9.97 -10.70
N ARG A 55 -3.11 9.02 -10.99
CA ARG A 55 -4.56 9.21 -11.05
C ARG A 55 -5.33 7.99 -10.54
N GLY A 56 -6.56 8.20 -10.10
CA GLY A 56 -7.46 7.14 -9.66
C GLY A 56 -7.39 6.84 -8.16
N GLU A 57 -7.83 5.64 -7.77
CA GLU A 57 -8.06 5.26 -6.37
C GLU A 57 -6.81 5.38 -5.49
N GLU A 58 -5.63 5.02 -6.02
CA GLU A 58 -4.36 5.11 -5.29
C GLU A 58 -4.04 6.53 -4.81
N VAL A 59 -4.48 7.56 -5.53
CA VAL A 59 -4.31 8.96 -5.12
C VAL A 59 -5.14 9.26 -3.88
N VAL A 60 -6.37 8.74 -3.82
CA VAL A 60 -7.26 8.91 -2.66
C VAL A 60 -6.70 8.16 -1.46
N LEU A 61 -6.26 6.91 -1.64
CA LEU A 61 -5.67 6.12 -0.56
C LEU A 61 -4.38 6.76 -0.03
N SER A 62 -3.53 7.28 -0.94
CA SER A 62 -2.33 8.04 -0.56
C SER A 62 -2.67 9.31 0.21
N LEU A 63 -3.74 10.01 -0.16
CA LEU A 63 -4.22 11.20 0.54
C LEU A 63 -4.69 10.86 1.95
N LEU A 64 -5.46 9.77 2.12
CA LEU A 64 -5.99 9.32 3.41
C LEU A 64 -4.88 8.94 4.41
N ALA A 65 -3.70 8.55 3.92
CA ALA A 65 -2.53 8.28 4.76
C ALA A 65 -1.78 9.55 5.19
N ARG A 66 -2.06 10.73 4.61
CA ARG A 66 -1.38 11.97 4.98
C ARG A 66 -1.87 12.48 6.33
N ARG A 67 -0.93 12.99 7.14
CA ARG A 67 -1.24 13.58 8.46
C ARG A 67 -1.19 15.11 8.48
N ALA A 68 -0.76 15.74 7.39
CA ALA A 68 -0.62 17.17 7.27
C ALA A 68 -0.99 17.63 5.86
N GLY A 69 -1.39 18.89 5.74
CA GLY A 69 -1.78 19.51 4.47
C GLY A 69 -2.89 20.55 4.67
N SER A 70 -2.98 21.49 3.74
CA SER A 70 -4.08 22.45 3.66
C SER A 70 -5.05 22.02 2.55
N PHE A 71 -6.35 22.16 2.79
CA PHE A 71 -7.36 21.78 1.82
C PHE A 71 -8.35 22.90 1.53
N VAL A 72 -8.87 22.91 0.30
CA VAL A 72 -9.92 23.80 -0.16
C VAL A 72 -10.86 23.01 -1.07
N PHE A 73 -12.13 22.93 -0.69
CA PHE A 73 -13.20 22.43 -1.51
C PHE A 73 -13.93 23.57 -2.20
N THR A 74 -14.04 23.47 -3.51
CA THR A 74 -14.76 24.42 -4.36
C THR A 74 -15.94 23.71 -5.00
N ALA A 75 -17.16 24.18 -4.72
CA ALA A 75 -18.35 23.70 -5.40
C ALA A 75 -18.34 24.21 -6.85
N GLU A 76 -18.10 23.33 -7.80
CA GLU A 76 -18.00 23.61 -9.22
C GLU A 76 -18.64 22.48 -10.04
N PRO A 77 -19.16 22.77 -11.25
CA PRO A 77 -19.64 21.72 -12.14
C PRO A 77 -18.48 20.81 -12.57
N VAL A 78 -18.64 19.52 -12.35
CA VAL A 78 -17.62 18.51 -12.67
C VAL A 78 -17.89 17.90 -14.04
N SER A 79 -16.87 17.89 -14.90
CA SER A 79 -16.90 17.31 -16.27
C SER A 79 -15.73 16.35 -16.52
N GLU A 80 -15.10 15.89 -15.44
CA GLU A 80 -13.92 15.01 -15.50
C GLU A 80 -14.33 13.54 -15.71
N GLU A 81 -13.41 12.75 -16.28
CA GLU A 81 -13.61 11.32 -16.47
C GLU A 81 -13.75 10.59 -15.13
N ARG A 82 -14.72 9.68 -15.04
CA ARG A 82 -14.86 8.82 -13.86
C ARG A 82 -13.79 7.73 -13.90
N THR A 83 -12.75 7.88 -13.08
CA THR A 83 -11.70 6.86 -12.90
C THR A 83 -11.87 6.07 -11.60
N ILE A 84 -12.78 6.49 -10.72
CA ILE A 84 -13.03 5.88 -9.42
C ILE A 84 -14.49 5.41 -9.38
N HIS A 85 -14.67 4.13 -9.07
CA HIS A 85 -15.97 3.48 -9.05
C HIS A 85 -16.38 3.00 -7.66
N ARG A 86 -15.43 2.89 -6.71
CA ARG A 86 -15.74 2.59 -5.32
C ARG A 86 -16.38 3.77 -4.60
N SER A 87 -17.25 3.47 -3.66
CA SER A 87 -17.84 4.46 -2.77
C SER A 87 -16.83 4.98 -1.75
N VAL A 88 -17.07 6.18 -1.22
CA VAL A 88 -16.21 6.77 -0.18
C VAL A 88 -16.03 5.83 1.03
N PRO A 89 -17.08 5.20 1.59
CA PRO A 89 -16.92 4.22 2.67
C PRO A 89 -15.99 3.05 2.32
N ALA A 90 -16.05 2.55 1.08
CA ALA A 90 -15.18 1.45 0.64
C ALA A 90 -13.71 1.91 0.53
N LEU A 91 -13.46 3.15 0.08
CA LEU A 91 -12.12 3.74 0.05
C LEU A 91 -11.56 3.95 1.46
N LEU A 92 -12.39 4.44 2.39
CA LEU A 92 -12.01 4.60 3.80
C LEU A 92 -11.65 3.27 4.46
N LEU A 93 -12.45 2.22 4.23
CA LEU A 93 -12.16 0.88 4.74
C LEU A 93 -10.83 0.34 4.16
N THR A 94 -10.61 0.51 2.86
CA THR A 94 -9.36 0.08 2.21
C THR A 94 -8.15 0.83 2.79
N ALA A 95 -8.28 2.13 3.04
CA ALA A 95 -7.21 2.93 3.66
C ALA A 95 -6.92 2.48 5.10
N ALA A 96 -7.96 2.21 5.90
CA ALA A 96 -7.80 1.69 7.25
C ALA A 96 -7.08 0.33 7.27
N GLN A 97 -7.51 -0.60 6.39
CA GLN A 97 -6.84 -1.89 6.22
C GLN A 97 -5.35 -1.74 5.86
N ARG A 98 -5.00 -0.80 4.98
CA ARG A 98 -3.61 -0.53 4.60
C ARG A 98 -2.77 -0.04 5.80
N VAL A 99 -3.34 0.81 6.66
CA VAL A 99 -2.67 1.28 7.89
C VAL A 99 -2.50 0.15 8.90
N ASP A 100 -3.53 -0.67 9.08
CA ASP A 100 -3.48 -1.84 9.96
C ASP A 100 -2.45 -2.86 9.49
N ASP A 101 -2.40 -3.15 8.19
CA ASP A 101 -1.43 -4.05 7.57
C ASP A 101 0.01 -3.55 7.78
N LEU A 102 0.26 -2.26 7.57
CA LEU A 102 1.56 -1.64 7.82
C LEU A 102 1.94 -1.70 9.31
N THR A 103 0.98 -1.45 10.20
CA THR A 103 1.20 -1.51 11.66
C THR A 103 1.52 -2.95 12.09
N ARG A 104 0.79 -3.93 11.55
CA ARG A 104 1.02 -5.36 11.79
C ARG A 104 2.39 -5.77 11.27
N ALA A 105 2.74 -5.42 10.03
CA ALA A 105 4.03 -5.76 9.42
C ALA A 105 5.21 -5.16 10.21
N ASN A 106 5.10 -3.91 10.67
CA ASN A 106 6.08 -3.29 11.56
C ASN A 106 6.16 -3.98 12.93
N GLY A 107 5.03 -4.45 13.46
CA GLY A 107 5.01 -5.28 14.67
C GLY A 107 5.71 -6.63 14.48
N LEU A 108 5.57 -7.24 13.30
CA LEU A 108 6.24 -8.50 12.96
C LEU A 108 7.75 -8.32 12.79
N LEU A 109 8.22 -7.18 12.29
CA LEU A 109 9.66 -6.87 12.27
C LEU A 109 10.28 -6.96 13.67
N ARG A 110 9.56 -6.59 14.73
CA ARG A 110 10.08 -6.70 16.10
C ARG A 110 10.27 -8.14 16.58
N LYS A 111 9.74 -9.13 15.85
CA LYS A 111 9.94 -10.55 16.12
C LYS A 111 11.10 -11.07 15.26
N PRO A 112 12.23 -11.50 15.84
CA PRO A 112 13.35 -12.01 15.06
C PRO A 112 13.00 -13.25 14.23
N SER A 113 11.96 -13.99 14.61
CA SER A 113 11.48 -15.20 13.92
C SER A 113 10.57 -14.93 12.71
N ALA A 114 10.14 -13.69 12.48
CA ALA A 114 9.31 -13.37 11.32
C ALA A 114 10.15 -13.51 10.03
N ARG A 115 9.54 -13.82 8.89
CA ARG A 115 10.22 -13.92 7.60
C ARG A 115 9.86 -12.74 6.72
N ALA A 116 10.85 -12.15 6.08
CA ALA A 116 10.64 -11.09 5.11
C ALA A 116 10.66 -11.67 3.69
N TYR A 117 9.81 -11.14 2.82
CA TYR A 117 9.76 -11.45 1.40
C TYR A 117 9.58 -10.17 0.59
N VAL A 118 10.08 -10.17 -0.63
CA VAL A 118 9.90 -9.05 -1.55
C VAL A 118 8.56 -9.22 -2.27
N ARG A 119 7.71 -8.19 -2.22
CA ARG A 119 6.39 -8.18 -2.84
C ARG A 119 6.46 -7.71 -4.29
N GLU A 120 7.26 -6.68 -4.57
CA GLU A 120 7.38 -6.07 -5.90
C GLU A 120 8.79 -6.22 -6.46
N THR A 121 8.89 -6.62 -7.73
CA THR A 121 10.16 -6.68 -8.44
C THR A 121 10.63 -5.27 -8.76
N LEU A 122 11.61 -4.77 -8.02
CA LEU A 122 12.25 -3.49 -8.32
C LEU A 122 13.00 -3.59 -9.66
N GLY A 123 12.87 -2.57 -10.51
CA GLY A 123 13.67 -2.45 -11.73
C GLY A 123 15.14 -2.13 -11.41
N ALA A 124 16.07 -2.53 -12.29
CA ALA A 124 17.51 -2.34 -12.08
C ALA A 124 17.91 -0.89 -11.76
N GLU A 125 17.31 0.10 -12.43
CA GLU A 125 17.56 1.53 -12.18
C GLU A 125 17.13 1.97 -10.77
N GLN A 126 16.02 1.44 -10.28
CA GLN A 126 15.53 1.75 -8.93
C GLN A 126 16.45 1.12 -7.89
N ILE A 127 16.89 -0.12 -8.12
CA ILE A 127 17.85 -0.81 -7.26
C ILE A 127 19.16 -0.03 -7.22
N GLU A 128 19.68 0.43 -8.35
CA GLU A 128 20.95 1.17 -8.42
C GLU A 128 20.89 2.48 -7.62
N SER A 129 19.75 3.18 -7.67
CA SER A 129 19.48 4.42 -6.94
C SER A 129 19.34 4.23 -5.42
N LEU A 130 19.13 2.99 -4.94
CA LEU A 130 19.07 2.73 -3.50
C LEU A 130 20.45 2.84 -2.85
N PRO A 131 20.50 3.28 -1.58
CA PRO A 131 21.71 3.23 -0.76
C PRO A 131 22.33 1.82 -0.77
N GLU A 132 23.65 1.72 -0.77
CA GLU A 132 24.37 0.44 -0.80
C GLU A 132 23.88 -0.55 0.27
N VAL A 133 23.64 -0.04 1.48
CA VAL A 133 23.13 -0.80 2.61
C VAL A 133 21.70 -1.32 2.36
N GLU A 134 20.85 -0.56 1.69
CA GLU A 134 19.50 -1.00 1.27
C GLU A 134 19.59 -2.12 0.24
N ARG A 135 20.48 -2.00 -0.76
CA ARG A 135 20.71 -3.04 -1.78
C ARG A 135 21.23 -4.34 -1.16
N GLN A 136 22.16 -4.23 -0.20
CA GLN A 136 22.68 -5.38 0.54
C GLN A 136 21.56 -6.08 1.32
N LEU A 137 20.73 -5.33 2.04
CA LEU A 137 19.57 -5.88 2.77
C LEU A 137 18.58 -6.57 1.83
N LEU A 138 18.25 -5.97 0.68
CA LEU A 138 17.38 -6.59 -0.33
C LEU A 138 17.97 -7.89 -0.87
N GLY A 139 19.29 -7.96 -1.11
CA GLY A 139 19.98 -9.17 -1.56
C GLY A 139 19.95 -10.32 -0.53
N LEU A 140 19.81 -9.99 0.76
CA LEU A 140 19.68 -10.96 1.85
C LEU A 140 18.25 -11.52 1.98
N ILE A 141 17.24 -10.85 1.45
CA ILE A 141 15.84 -11.28 1.47
C ILE A 141 15.62 -12.33 0.38
N ASP A 142 15.73 -13.61 0.77
CA ASP A 142 15.59 -14.76 -0.11
C ASP A 142 14.27 -15.54 0.09
N GLY A 143 13.37 -14.97 0.89
CA GLY A 143 12.10 -15.61 1.30
C GLY A 143 12.27 -16.81 2.24
N ARG A 144 13.50 -17.13 2.68
CA ARG A 144 13.79 -18.24 3.60
C ARG A 144 14.34 -17.75 4.94
N ARG A 145 15.10 -16.66 4.92
CA ARG A 145 15.68 -16.08 6.13
C ARG A 145 14.64 -15.34 6.96
N SER A 146 14.79 -15.47 8.26
CA SER A 146 14.07 -14.66 9.21
C SER A 146 14.62 -13.22 9.25
N VAL A 147 13.80 -12.28 9.70
CA VAL A 147 14.16 -10.88 9.91
C VAL A 147 15.38 -10.80 10.84
N GLY A 148 15.48 -11.65 11.86
CA GLY A 148 16.64 -11.73 12.73
C GLY A 148 17.93 -12.14 11.99
N GLU A 149 17.85 -13.11 11.09
CA GLU A 149 19.01 -13.54 10.27
C GLU A 149 19.40 -12.49 9.22
N ILE A 150 18.41 -11.80 8.62
CA ILE A 150 18.64 -10.72 7.67
C ILE A 150 19.34 -9.55 8.37
N VAL A 151 18.86 -9.16 9.55
CA VAL A 151 19.44 -8.08 10.35
C VAL A 151 20.82 -8.45 10.89
N ALA A 152 21.04 -9.70 11.30
CA ALA A 152 22.34 -10.17 11.76
C ALA A 152 23.38 -10.26 10.63
N GLY A 153 22.94 -10.52 9.39
CA GLY A 153 23.79 -10.55 8.20
C GLY A 153 24.03 -9.19 7.54
N ALA A 154 23.41 -8.12 8.04
CA ALA A 154 23.57 -6.77 7.51
C ALA A 154 24.72 -6.03 8.21
N ASP A 155 25.63 -5.43 7.42
CA ASP A 155 26.71 -4.56 7.91
C ASP A 155 26.21 -3.24 8.54
N ALA A 156 24.90 -2.99 8.49
CA ALA A 156 24.27 -1.74 8.96
C ALA A 156 24.20 -1.60 10.49
N GLY A 157 24.37 -2.68 11.25
CA GLY A 157 24.03 -2.74 12.67
C GLY A 157 22.52 -2.87 12.91
N VAL A 158 22.15 -3.53 14.03
CA VAL A 158 20.79 -4.02 14.29
C VAL A 158 19.71 -2.94 14.16
N ALA A 159 19.90 -1.80 14.83
CA ALA A 159 18.90 -0.73 14.83
C ALA A 159 18.70 -0.10 13.44
N ARG A 160 19.78 0.06 12.67
CA ARG A 160 19.72 0.66 11.33
C ARG A 160 19.10 -0.31 10.32
N ALA A 161 19.41 -1.60 10.41
CA ALA A 161 18.81 -2.62 9.57
C ALA A 161 17.29 -2.70 9.77
N TYR A 162 16.80 -2.62 11.02
CA TYR A 162 15.37 -2.54 11.29
C TYR A 162 14.71 -1.28 10.73
N ALA A 163 15.36 -0.12 10.84
CA ALA A 163 14.85 1.12 10.27
C ALA A 163 14.74 1.06 8.74
N ILE A 164 15.73 0.45 8.09
CA ILE A 164 15.72 0.24 6.64
C ILE A 164 14.60 -0.73 6.24
N LEU A 165 14.45 -1.86 6.93
CA LEU A 165 13.38 -2.81 6.66
C LEU A 165 11.99 -2.18 6.86
N ALA A 166 11.80 -1.36 7.89
CA ALA A 166 10.57 -0.62 8.12
C ALA A 166 10.26 0.31 6.92
N GLY A 167 11.26 1.07 6.45
CA GLY A 167 11.11 1.93 5.28
C GLY A 167 10.78 1.17 3.99
N LEU A 168 11.33 -0.04 3.82
CA LEU A 168 11.02 -0.90 2.66
C LEU A 168 9.59 -1.46 2.73
N ILE A 169 9.05 -1.71 3.93
CA ILE A 169 7.65 -2.09 4.13
C ILE A 169 6.72 -0.91 3.87
N GLU A 170 7.07 0.29 4.33
CA GLU A 170 6.29 1.51 4.06
C GLU A 170 6.18 1.81 2.57
N ARG A 171 7.20 1.44 1.78
CA ARG A 171 7.23 1.55 0.31
C ARG A 171 6.53 0.37 -0.40
N ASP A 172 5.96 -0.58 0.34
CA ASP A 172 5.33 -1.82 -0.14
C ASP A 172 6.26 -2.77 -0.94
N ILE A 173 7.58 -2.55 -0.85
CA ILE A 173 8.60 -3.36 -1.54
C ILE A 173 8.79 -4.70 -0.83
N VAL A 174 8.81 -4.65 0.50
CA VAL A 174 9.01 -5.81 1.37
C VAL A 174 7.75 -6.04 2.19
N ALA A 175 7.39 -7.30 2.40
CA ALA A 175 6.36 -7.69 3.34
C ALA A 175 6.88 -8.77 4.27
N VAL A 176 6.26 -8.88 5.45
CA VAL A 176 6.72 -9.74 6.54
C VAL A 176 5.59 -10.67 6.95
N VAL A 177 5.88 -11.96 7.04
CA VAL A 177 4.93 -13.01 7.45
C VAL A 177 5.60 -13.86 8.53
N THR A 178 4.83 -14.27 9.53
CA THR A 178 5.30 -15.24 10.54
C THR A 178 5.08 -16.66 10.04
N ALA A 179 5.96 -17.59 10.44
CA ALA A 179 5.81 -19.02 10.11
C ALA A 179 4.46 -19.62 10.55
N GLU A 180 3.78 -19.01 11.53
CA GLU A 180 2.43 -19.39 11.98
C GLU A 180 1.33 -19.17 10.91
N ASP A 181 1.57 -18.31 9.91
CA ASP A 181 0.64 -18.06 8.78
C ASP A 181 0.84 -19.09 7.64
N GLU A 182 1.84 -20.00 7.72
CA GLU A 182 2.09 -21.05 6.70
C GLU A 182 1.25 -22.34 6.91
N GLY A 183 0.35 -22.37 7.91
CA GLY A 183 -0.36 -23.58 8.34
C GLY A 183 -1.88 -23.40 8.52
N SER A 184 -2.61 -23.21 7.42
CA SER A 184 -4.00 -23.69 7.32
C SER A 184 -4.33 -24.00 5.86
N PRO A 185 -4.05 -25.23 5.39
CA PRO A 185 -4.78 -25.74 4.24
C PRO A 185 -6.25 -25.79 4.65
N LEU A 186 -7.10 -25.11 3.88
CA LEU A 186 -8.55 -25.30 3.92
C LEU A 186 -8.82 -26.80 3.79
N SER A 187 -9.15 -27.44 4.92
CA SER A 187 -9.67 -28.79 4.95
C SER A 187 -11.04 -28.73 4.29
N GLY A 188 -11.10 -29.20 3.05
CA GLY A 188 -12.37 -29.53 2.42
C GLY A 188 -13.04 -30.65 3.21
N SER A 189 -14.21 -30.37 3.76
CA SER A 189 -15.27 -31.35 3.86
C SER A 189 -16.49 -30.76 3.19
N SER A 190 -16.82 -31.38 2.07
CA SER A 190 -18.11 -31.34 1.39
C SER A 190 -19.24 -31.68 2.37
N GLU A 191 -20.29 -30.88 2.39
CA GLU A 191 -21.65 -31.39 2.58
C GLU A 191 -22.61 -30.58 1.70
N ALA A 192 -23.51 -31.32 1.07
CA ALA A 192 -24.38 -30.94 -0.01
C ALA A 192 -25.71 -30.34 0.48
N ASP A 193 -26.33 -29.56 -0.40
CA ASP A 193 -27.78 -29.42 -0.65
C ASP A 193 -28.68 -28.85 0.47
N ASP A 194 -29.20 -27.63 0.25
CA ASP A 194 -30.65 -27.41 0.04
C ASP A 194 -30.89 -25.95 -0.41
N GLY A 195 -31.80 -25.78 -1.36
CA GLY A 195 -31.98 -24.54 -2.11
C GLY A 195 -32.60 -23.38 -1.32
N ARG A 196 -32.26 -22.15 -1.75
CA ARG A 196 -33.14 -20.97 -1.74
C ARG A 196 -32.50 -19.80 -2.49
N ASP A 197 -33.30 -19.23 -3.39
CA ASP A 197 -33.10 -17.98 -4.11
C ASP A 197 -32.62 -16.80 -3.25
N ALA A 198 -31.46 -16.24 -3.61
CA ALA A 198 -31.07 -14.87 -3.31
C ALA A 198 -30.25 -14.31 -4.49
N PRO A 199 -30.46 -13.05 -4.91
CA PRO A 199 -29.75 -12.49 -6.05
C PRO A 199 -28.26 -12.32 -5.72
N SER A 200 -27.44 -12.87 -6.63
CA SER A 200 -25.98 -12.83 -6.65
C SER A 200 -25.44 -11.41 -6.66
N PHE A 201 -24.98 -10.93 -5.50
CA PHE A 201 -23.87 -9.99 -5.42
C PHE A 201 -22.61 -10.82 -5.15
N ALA A 202 -22.06 -11.43 -6.19
CA ALA A 202 -20.68 -11.85 -6.20
C ALA A 202 -19.80 -10.60 -6.10
N VAL A 203 -19.55 -10.15 -4.88
CA VAL A 203 -18.41 -9.30 -4.56
C VAL A 203 -17.20 -10.10 -4.98
N ALA A 204 -16.67 -9.79 -6.16
CA ALA A 204 -15.33 -10.17 -6.53
C ALA A 204 -14.43 -9.61 -5.43
N ALA A 205 -14.06 -10.46 -4.48
CA ALA A 205 -12.94 -10.21 -3.61
C ALA A 205 -11.75 -10.06 -4.55
N SER A 206 -11.44 -8.81 -4.91
CA SER A 206 -10.16 -8.43 -5.47
C SER A 206 -9.15 -8.56 -4.33
N GLY A 207 -8.99 -9.79 -3.84
CA GLY A 207 -7.89 -10.18 -3.00
C GLY A 207 -6.66 -9.95 -3.84
N SER A 208 -5.80 -9.05 -3.36
CA SER A 208 -4.39 -9.10 -3.68
C SER A 208 -3.97 -10.55 -3.49
N ARG A 209 -3.85 -11.29 -4.59
CA ARG A 209 -3.54 -12.71 -4.59
C ARG A 209 -2.24 -12.83 -3.79
N ARG A 210 -2.29 -13.43 -2.59
CA ARG A 210 -1.08 -13.60 -1.78
C ARG A 210 -0.12 -14.38 -2.67
N PRO A 211 1.04 -13.80 -3.05
CA PRO A 211 1.93 -14.45 -3.98
C PRO A 211 2.34 -15.79 -3.38
N THR A 212 2.26 -16.83 -4.20
CA THR A 212 2.65 -18.17 -3.75
C THR A 212 4.12 -18.17 -3.37
N ALA A 213 4.53 -19.10 -2.51
CA ALA A 213 5.95 -19.27 -2.17
C ALA A 213 6.85 -19.48 -3.41
N ALA A 214 6.28 -19.89 -4.55
CA ALA A 214 6.96 -19.96 -5.84
C ALA A 214 7.13 -18.59 -6.50
N GLU A 215 6.08 -17.76 -6.56
CA GLU A 215 6.14 -16.40 -7.12
C GLU A 215 7.11 -15.51 -6.33
N LEU A 216 7.09 -15.60 -4.99
CA LEU A 216 8.04 -14.90 -4.13
C LEU A 216 9.51 -15.29 -4.38
N ARG A 217 9.75 -16.55 -4.76
CA ARG A 217 11.10 -17.03 -5.11
C ARG A 217 11.56 -16.47 -6.45
N GLU A 218 10.66 -16.37 -7.42
CA GLU A 218 10.98 -15.82 -8.74
C GLU A 218 11.36 -14.33 -8.65
N VAL A 219 10.63 -13.56 -7.83
CA VAL A 219 10.94 -12.16 -7.54
C VAL A 219 12.31 -12.02 -6.85
N ALA A 220 12.59 -12.86 -5.86
CA ALA A 220 13.88 -12.86 -5.16
C ALA A 220 15.06 -13.25 -6.08
N ASP A 221 14.87 -14.23 -6.97
CA ASP A 221 15.88 -14.65 -7.94
C ASP A 221 16.16 -13.55 -8.97
N HIS A 222 15.10 -12.87 -9.43
CA HIS A 222 15.21 -11.72 -10.33
C HIS A 222 16.01 -10.59 -9.68
N LEU A 223 15.70 -10.22 -8.43
CA LEU A 223 16.44 -9.20 -7.70
C LEU A 223 17.91 -9.56 -7.52
N ARG A 224 18.23 -10.84 -7.23
CA ARG A 224 19.63 -11.29 -7.14
C ARG A 224 20.39 -11.16 -8.45
N ARG A 225 19.77 -11.50 -9.58
CA ARG A 225 20.39 -11.31 -10.89
C ARG A 225 20.60 -9.83 -11.19
N ALA A 226 19.60 -8.99 -10.91
CA ALA A 226 19.70 -7.55 -11.11
C ALA A 226 20.82 -6.92 -10.25
N ILE A 227 20.89 -7.27 -8.96
CA ILE A 227 21.95 -6.81 -8.05
C ILE A 227 23.32 -7.38 -8.49
N GLY A 228 23.39 -8.65 -8.89
CA GLY A 228 24.62 -9.27 -9.38
C GLY A 228 25.19 -8.58 -10.62
N CYS A 229 24.34 -8.28 -11.62
CA CYS A 229 24.74 -7.54 -12.81
C CYS A 229 25.27 -6.13 -12.48
N LEU A 230 24.72 -5.47 -11.47
CA LEU A 230 25.18 -4.14 -11.03
C LEU A 230 26.54 -4.19 -10.33
N VAL A 231 26.85 -5.28 -9.61
CA VAL A 231 28.15 -5.46 -8.96
C VAL A 231 29.25 -5.81 -9.97
N GLU A 232 28.94 -6.57 -11.03
CA GLU A 232 29.93 -6.94 -12.05
C GLU A 232 30.16 -5.86 -13.13
N GLY A 233 29.25 -4.88 -13.27
CA GLY A 233 29.33 -3.80 -14.26
C GLY A 233 30.04 -2.51 -13.81
N GLY A 234 30.44 -2.41 -12.53
CA GLY A 234 31.02 -1.21 -11.92
C GLY A 234 32.53 -1.27 -11.69
N GLY A 235 33.29 -1.83 -12.64
CA GLY A 235 34.75 -1.87 -12.65
C GLY A 235 35.39 -0.68 -13.35
#